data_AF-A0A2A4I9T5-F1
#
_entry.id   AF-A0A2A4I9T5-F1
#
_cell.length_a   1.000
_cell.length_b   1.000
_cell.length_c   1.000
_cell.angle_alpha   90.00
_cell.angle_beta   90.00
_cell.angle_gamma   90.00
#
_symmetry.space_group_name_H-M   'P 1'
#
loop_
_entity.id
_entity.type
_entity.pdbx_description
1 polymer ?
#
loop_
_entity_poly.entity_id
_entity_poly.type
_entity_poly.pdbx_seq_one_letter_code
_entity_poly.pdbx_strand_id
1 'polypeptide(L)' 'MADVVNLNRARKAKARAAATVQAAANRAAFGRTKAQKQAHARERAHHDAALDGVRREE' A
#
# COMPACT_ATOMS: atom_id res chain seq x y z
N MET A 1 -12.41 -14.35 -40.76
CA MET A 1 -11.51 -14.86 -39.71
C MET A 1 -11.81 -14.05 -38.46
N ALA A 2 -12.53 -14.62 -37.49
CA ALA A 2 -12.97 -13.86 -36.33
C ALA A 2 -11.85 -13.85 -35.28
N ASP A 3 -11.41 -12.67 -34.86
CA ASP A 3 -10.44 -12.52 -33.78
C ASP A 3 -11.10 -12.94 -32.46
N VAL A 4 -10.69 -14.10 -31.94
CA VAL A 4 -11.14 -14.57 -30.62
C VAL A 4 -10.45 -13.76 -29.55
N VAL A 5 -11.09 -12.69 -29.09
CA VAL A 5 -10.56 -11.85 -28.01
C VAL A 5 -10.80 -12.52 -26.66
N ASN A 6 -9.71 -12.78 -25.92
CA ASN A 6 -9.80 -13.28 -24.56
C ASN A 6 -10.30 -12.19 -23.60
N LEU A 7 -11.60 -12.23 -23.29
CA LEU A 7 -12.28 -11.31 -22.38
C LEU A 7 -11.68 -11.30 -20.96
N ASN A 8 -11.13 -12.42 -20.49
CA ASN A 8 -10.49 -12.47 -19.17
C ASN A 8 -9.21 -11.62 -19.14
N ARG A 9 -8.41 -11.66 -20.20
CA ARG A 9 -7.21 -10.82 -20.31
C ARG A 9 -7.58 -9.34 -20.39
N ALA A 10 -8.64 -9.00 -21.13
CA ALA A 10 -9.16 -7.63 -21.21
C ALA A 10 -9.66 -7.11 -19.84
N ARG A 11 -10.44 -7.91 -19.11
CA ARG A 11 -10.90 -7.57 -17.75
C ARG A 11 -9.73 -7.37 -16.79
N LYS A 12 -8.74 -8.27 -16.81
CA LYS A 12 -7.52 -8.15 -15.98
C LYS A 12 -6.71 -6.90 -16.33
N ALA A 13 -6.62 -6.52 -17.60
CA ALA A 13 -5.97 -5.28 -18.02
C ALA A 13 -6.71 -4.06 -17.47
N LYS A 14 -8.05 -4.01 -17.61
CA LYS A 14 -8.88 -2.93 -17.06
C LYS A 14 -8.75 -2.81 -15.54
N ALA A 15 -8.78 -3.93 -14.83
CA ALA A 15 -8.61 -3.95 -13.37
C ALA A 15 -7.22 -3.41 -12.94
N ARG A 16 -6.15 -3.78 -13.65
CA ARG A 16 -4.81 -3.26 -13.40
C ARG A 16 -4.73 -1.75 -13.64
N ALA A 17 -5.30 -1.25 -14.74
CA ALA A 17 -5.35 0.19 -15.02
C ALA A 17 -6.10 0.95 -13.92
N ALA A 18 -7.28 0.47 -13.52
CA ALA A 18 -8.06 1.07 -12.43
C ALA A 18 -7.27 1.11 -11.10
N ALA A 19 -6.56 0.02 -10.76
CA ALA A 19 -5.71 -0.04 -9.57
C ALA A 19 -4.58 1.00 -9.61
N THR A 20 -3.95 1.22 -10.77
CA THR A 20 -2.90 2.25 -10.90
C THR A 20 -3.42 3.67 -10.72
N VAL A 21 -4.60 3.97 -11.27
CA VAL A 21 -5.27 5.27 -11.11
C VAL A 21 -5.64 5.50 -9.64
N GLN A 22 -6.25 4.50 -8.99
CA GLN A 22 -6.57 4.60 -7.57
C GLN A 22 -5.31 4.78 -6.71
N ALA A 23 -4.21 4.11 -7.05
CA ALA A 23 -2.94 4.29 -6.36
C ALA A 23 -2.35 5.69 -6.56
N ALA A 24 -2.55 6.30 -7.73
CA ALA A 24 -2.17 7.71 -7.96
C ALA A 24 -3.07 8.67 -7.15
N ALA A 25 -4.39 8.46 -7.17
CA ALA A 25 -5.34 9.25 -6.39
C ALA A 25 -5.05 9.16 -4.89
N ASN A 26 -4.78 7.96 -4.36
CA ASN A 26 -4.43 7.78 -2.95
C ASN A 26 -3.09 8.43 -2.60
N ARG A 27 -2.12 8.45 -3.52
CA ARG A 27 -0.85 9.17 -3.33
C ARG A 27 -1.08 10.68 -3.22
N ALA A 28 -1.94 11.24 -4.07
CA ALA A 28 -2.31 12.65 -4.04
C ALA A 28 -3.13 13.01 -2.80
N ALA A 29 -4.16 12.21 -2.48
CA ALA A 29 -5.10 12.50 -1.38
C ALA A 29 -4.49 12.36 0.01
N PHE A 30 -3.63 11.35 0.22
CA PHE A 30 -3.09 11.05 1.54
C PHE A 30 -1.61 11.38 1.69
N GLY A 31 -0.92 11.76 0.61
CA GLY A 31 0.51 12.12 0.58
C GLY A 31 1.49 10.98 0.92
N ARG A 32 1.02 9.87 1.51
CA ARG A 32 1.83 8.75 1.96
C ARG A 32 1.42 7.45 1.28
N THR A 33 2.40 6.78 0.69
CA THR A 33 2.25 5.43 0.11
C THR A 33 2.09 4.38 1.21
N LYS A 34 1.60 3.18 0.84
CA LYS A 34 1.54 2.02 1.76
C LYS A 34 2.91 1.69 2.36
N ALA A 35 3.97 1.76 1.55
CA ALA A 35 5.33 1.49 2.00
C ALA A 35 5.79 2.51 3.06
N GLN A 36 5.52 3.80 2.85
CA GLN A 36 5.82 4.85 3.84
C GLN A 36 5.03 4.68 5.13
N LYS A 37 3.74 4.30 5.04
CA LYS A 37 2.94 3.99 6.24
C LYS A 37 3.52 2.81 7.03
N GLN A 38 4.01 1.77 6.34
CA GLN A 38 4.63 0.62 6.98
C GLN A 38 5.98 0.96 7.61
N ALA A 39 6.83 1.73 6.94
CA ALA A 39 8.10 2.19 7.48
C ALA A 39 7.88 2.99 8.78
N HIS A 40 6.96 3.96 8.75
CA HIS A 40 6.61 4.74 9.93
C HIS A 40 5.99 3.88 11.05
N ALA A 41 5.22 2.85 10.71
CA ALA A 41 4.69 1.93 11.72
C ALA A 41 5.80 1.12 12.40
N ARG A 42 6.82 0.67 11.63
CA ARG A 42 7.98 -0.03 12.18
C ARG A 42 8.85 0.87 13.05
N GLU A 43 9.08 2.11 12.61
CA GLU A 43 9.82 3.11 13.39
C GLU A 43 9.12 3.37 14.73
N ARG A 44 7.79 3.58 14.71
CA ARG A 44 7.01 3.72 15.96
C ARG A 44 7.14 2.50 16.85
N ALA A 45 6.95 1.29 16.32
CA ALA A 45 7.08 0.07 17.11
C ALA A 45 8.48 -0.09 17.72
N HIS A 46 9.53 0.31 17.00
CA HIS A 46 10.89 0.32 17.53
C HIS A 46 11.07 1.34 18.65
N HIS A 47 10.53 2.56 18.48
CA HIS A 47 10.55 3.57 19.53
C HIS A 47 9.76 3.13 20.77
N ASP A 48 8.58 2.56 20.59
CA ASP A 48 7.73 2.04 21.67
C ASP A 48 8.47 0.92 22.42
N ALA A 49 9.03 -0.05 21.70
CA ALA A 49 9.81 -1.13 22.30
C ALA A 49 11.06 -0.64 23.04
N ALA A 50 11.73 0.39 22.51
CA ALA A 50 12.86 1.00 23.19
C ALA A 50 12.43 1.66 24.50
N LEU A 51 11.32 2.43 24.48
CA LEU A 51 10.77 3.09 25.66
C LEU A 51 10.28 2.09 26.70
N ASP A 52 9.62 1.01 26.28
CA ASP A 52 9.19 -0.07 27.16
C ASP A 52 10.41 -0.77 27.80
N GLY A 53 11.49 -0.99 27.05
CA GLY A 53 12.72 -1.60 27.57
C GLY A 53 13.46 -0.77 28.62
N VAL A 54 13.35 0.56 28.59
CA VAL A 54 13.89 1.45 29.65
C VAL A 54 12.86 1.82 30.73
N ARG A 55 11.61 1.43 30.57
CA ARG A 55 10.57 1.70 31.56
C ARG A 55 10.82 0.85 32.80
N ARG A 56 11.22 1.49 33.90
CA ARG A 56 11.24 0.83 35.22
C ARG A 56 9.80 0.78 35.73
N GLU A 57 9.29 -0.42 35.93
CA GLU A 57 8.08 -0.63 36.71
C GLU A 57 8.43 -0.37 38.18
N GLU A 58 8.02 0.79 38.69
CA GLU A 58 7.89 1.01 40.15
C GLU A 58 6.55 0.47 40.64
#